data_AF-A0A7W1UKL2-F1
#
_entry.id   AF-A0A7W1UKL2-F1
#
_cell.length_a   1.000
_cell.length_b   1.000
_cell.length_c   1.000
_cell.angle_alpha   90.00
_cell.angle_beta   90.00
_cell.angle_gamma   90.00
#
_symmetry.space_group_name_H-M   'P 1'
#
loop_
_entity.id
_entity.type
_entity.pdbx_description
1 polymer ?
#
loop_
_entity_poly.entity_id
_entity_poly.type
_entity_poly.pdbx_seq_one_letter_code
_entity_poly.pdbx_strand_id
1 'polypeptide(L)'
;TQFAVEVHMERIAEQLGIDPAHLREINALRPGDTSATGQRMGEDCSALEVLRAATEHADFARKRREYQGTNRGIGLSLFYHGSGFTGSGEVHLASKAALETTENGVRILVASVEMGQGTRTMHAQIVAEALGIPYEQVEIAQPDTAQVPDSGPTVASRTCMVVGGILQRCAEEMRERLGTLSPAEYTRTHGPLVVTREYEKPQEISWDDTEYRGDAYAAYGWGCNVAEVEVDPVTYEVRPLQVVAALEIGKAIHPSMVVGQIEGGTAQGVGWALNEHVVMRDGGMANAQLTNYTIPTTMDTPHMEVLVLENPTGYGPFGAKGVGEMPIDGPAPALVNAIRHAGLDVRDIPAIPERIMEARCASR
;
A
#
# COMPACT_ATOMS: atom_id res chain seq x y z
N THR A 1 8.09 6.22 -10.42
CA THR A 1 9.37 5.66 -10.91
C THR A 1 9.36 4.13 -10.97
N GLN A 2 8.72 3.44 -10.03
CA GLN A 2 8.61 1.96 -10.01
C GLN A 2 8.12 1.37 -11.35
N PHE A 3 7.08 1.95 -11.99
CA PHE A 3 6.63 1.53 -13.33
C PHE A 3 7.78 1.45 -14.34
N ALA A 4 8.57 2.52 -14.47
CA ALA A 4 9.68 2.57 -15.42
C ALA A 4 10.78 1.57 -15.08
N VAL A 5 11.09 1.40 -13.79
CA VAL A 5 12.07 0.41 -13.31
C VAL A 5 11.62 -1.00 -13.69
N GLU A 6 10.39 -1.37 -13.35
CA GLU A 6 9.90 -2.74 -13.54
C GLU A 6 9.65 -3.11 -15.00
N VAL A 7 9.22 -2.16 -15.85
CA VAL A 7 9.16 -2.36 -17.31
C VAL A 7 10.56 -2.46 -17.90
N HIS A 8 11.55 -1.75 -17.34
CA HIS A 8 12.93 -1.84 -17.79
C HIS A 8 13.59 -3.17 -17.38
N MET A 9 13.30 -3.68 -16.17
CA MET A 9 13.76 -4.99 -15.70
C MET A 9 13.33 -6.11 -16.64
N GLU A 10 12.10 -6.07 -17.16
CA GLU A 10 11.61 -7.05 -18.14
C GLU A 10 12.43 -7.01 -19.44
N ARG A 11 12.73 -5.80 -19.95
CA ARG A 11 13.57 -5.63 -21.16
C ARG A 11 14.99 -6.13 -20.94
N ILE A 12 15.57 -5.87 -19.77
CA ILE A 12 16.91 -6.37 -19.43
C ILE A 12 16.89 -7.91 -19.43
N ALA A 13 15.88 -8.52 -18.82
CA ALA A 13 15.75 -9.98 -18.76
C ALA A 13 15.71 -10.58 -20.18
N GLU A 14 14.89 -10.01 -21.06
CA GLU A 14 14.82 -10.44 -22.46
C GLU A 14 16.14 -10.27 -23.21
N GLN A 15 16.79 -9.10 -23.06
CA GLN A 15 18.05 -8.81 -23.75
C GLN A 15 19.18 -9.75 -23.30
N LEU A 16 19.16 -10.17 -22.03
CA LEU A 16 20.12 -11.10 -21.47
C LEU A 16 19.74 -12.58 -21.67
N GLY A 17 18.51 -12.87 -22.12
CA GLY A 17 17.99 -14.23 -22.18
C GLY A 17 17.84 -14.90 -20.81
N ILE A 18 17.59 -14.11 -19.76
CA ILE A 18 17.41 -14.57 -18.37
C ILE A 18 15.93 -14.58 -18.03
N ASP A 19 15.49 -15.52 -17.20
CA ASP A 19 14.13 -15.52 -16.67
C ASP A 19 13.85 -14.22 -15.87
N PRO A 20 12.74 -13.50 -16.11
CA PRO A 20 12.48 -12.21 -15.49
C PRO A 20 12.21 -12.27 -13.99
N ALA A 21 11.73 -13.40 -13.45
CA ALA A 21 11.64 -13.59 -12.01
C ALA A 21 13.05 -13.77 -11.44
N HIS A 22 13.87 -14.61 -12.08
CA HIS A 22 15.26 -14.82 -11.65
C HIS A 22 16.11 -13.55 -11.69
N LEU A 23 15.94 -12.69 -12.71
CA LEU A 23 16.65 -11.40 -12.75
C LEU A 23 16.30 -10.53 -11.54
N ARG A 24 15.04 -10.54 -11.10
CA ARG A 24 14.62 -9.83 -9.89
C ARG A 24 15.13 -10.49 -8.63
N GLU A 25 15.21 -11.82 -8.55
CA GLU A 25 15.86 -12.50 -7.42
C GLU A 25 17.31 -12.06 -7.25
N ILE A 26 18.06 -11.93 -8.35
CA ILE A 26 19.45 -11.46 -8.31
C ILE A 26 19.53 -10.05 -7.71
N ASN A 27 18.66 -9.14 -8.18
CA ASN A 27 18.74 -7.70 -7.88
C ASN A 27 17.88 -7.24 -6.69
N ALA A 28 17.06 -8.11 -6.11
CA ALA A 28 16.20 -7.76 -4.98
C ALA A 28 17.03 -7.33 -3.77
N LEU A 29 16.53 -6.32 -3.05
CA LEU A 29 17.09 -5.89 -1.77
C LEU A 29 17.01 -7.00 -0.73
N ARG A 30 18.03 -7.08 0.13
CA ARG A 30 18.16 -8.03 1.23
C ARG A 30 18.47 -7.30 2.54
N PRO A 31 18.24 -7.95 3.70
CA PRO A 31 18.73 -7.43 4.97
C PRO A 31 20.22 -7.06 4.89
N GLY A 32 20.53 -5.83 5.31
CA GLY A 32 21.87 -5.26 5.26
C GLY A 32 22.21 -4.47 3.99
N ASP A 33 21.44 -4.61 2.90
CA ASP A 33 21.59 -3.78 1.71
C ASP A 33 21.19 -2.32 2.00
N THR A 34 21.46 -1.42 1.05
CA THR A 34 21.24 0.02 1.22
C THR A 34 20.40 0.59 0.08
N SER A 35 19.42 1.45 0.41
CA SER A 35 18.60 2.17 -0.57
C SER A 35 19.38 3.30 -1.26
N ALA A 36 18.74 3.95 -2.24
CA ALA A 36 19.28 5.14 -2.89
C ALA A 36 19.55 6.32 -1.93
N THR A 37 18.88 6.38 -0.78
CA THR A 37 19.10 7.43 0.24
C THR A 37 20.17 7.06 1.25
N GLY A 38 20.71 5.84 1.23
CA GLY A 38 21.61 5.37 2.28
C GLY A 38 20.90 4.64 3.43
N GLN A 39 19.58 4.46 3.36
CA GLN A 39 18.85 3.68 4.38
C GLN A 39 19.24 2.20 4.31
N ARG A 40 19.62 1.63 5.45
CA ARG A 40 19.96 0.21 5.54
C ARG A 40 18.71 -0.64 5.73
N MET A 41 18.55 -1.68 4.92
CA MET A 41 17.42 -2.59 4.98
C MET A 41 17.52 -3.49 6.21
N GLY A 42 16.44 -3.58 6.99
CA GLY A 42 16.35 -4.42 8.18
C GLY A 42 16.05 -5.89 7.85
N GLU A 43 15.90 -6.70 8.91
CA GLU A 43 15.44 -8.09 8.82
C GLU A 43 13.98 -8.17 8.31
N ASP A 44 13.25 -7.06 8.31
CA ASP A 44 11.89 -6.94 7.78
C ASP A 44 11.86 -6.66 6.26
N CYS A 45 13.00 -6.82 5.57
CA CYS A 45 13.11 -6.74 4.12
C CYS A 45 12.56 -8.01 3.45
N SER A 46 11.35 -7.93 2.90
CA SER A 46 10.60 -9.10 2.41
C SER A 46 10.48 -9.20 0.88
N ALA A 47 11.42 -8.61 0.14
CA ALA A 47 11.40 -8.58 -1.33
C ALA A 47 11.39 -9.98 -1.97
N LEU A 48 12.20 -10.91 -1.45
CA LEU A 48 12.30 -12.26 -2.00
C LEU A 48 11.10 -13.13 -1.62
N GLU A 49 10.55 -12.91 -0.43
CA GLU A 49 9.38 -13.61 0.10
C GLU A 49 8.15 -13.30 -0.73
N VAL A 50 7.88 -12.02 -1.01
CA VAL A 50 6.73 -11.63 -1.85
C VAL A 50 6.91 -12.08 -3.31
N LEU A 51 8.14 -12.00 -3.84
CA LEU A 51 8.45 -12.47 -5.20
C LEU A 51 8.16 -13.97 -5.36
N ARG A 52 8.67 -14.79 -4.43
CA ARG A 52 8.46 -16.24 -4.44
C ARG A 52 6.98 -16.58 -4.25
N ALA A 53 6.34 -15.99 -3.25
CA ALA A 53 4.92 -16.23 -2.99
C ALA A 53 4.05 -15.94 -4.22
N ALA A 54 4.25 -14.79 -4.88
CA ALA A 54 3.47 -14.44 -6.07
C ALA A 54 3.78 -15.36 -7.26
N THR A 55 5.05 -15.63 -7.54
CA THR A 55 5.46 -16.40 -8.74
C THR A 55 5.13 -17.88 -8.62
N GLU A 56 5.25 -18.47 -7.43
CA GLU A 56 4.84 -19.84 -7.14
C GLU A 56 3.33 -19.99 -7.22
N HIS A 57 2.57 -19.10 -6.56
CA HIS A 57 1.10 -19.16 -6.57
C HIS A 57 0.52 -19.00 -7.97
N ALA A 58 1.10 -18.11 -8.78
CA ALA A 58 0.65 -17.85 -10.14
C ALA A 58 1.09 -18.92 -11.16
N ASP A 59 1.88 -19.94 -10.78
CA ASP A 59 2.55 -20.86 -11.70
C ASP A 59 3.38 -20.13 -12.77
N PHE A 60 4.04 -19.03 -12.40
CA PHE A 60 4.59 -18.05 -13.35
C PHE A 60 5.48 -18.69 -14.42
N ALA A 61 6.46 -19.50 -14.02
CA ALA A 61 7.42 -20.12 -14.94
C ALA A 61 6.75 -21.10 -15.93
N ARG A 62 5.71 -21.82 -15.50
CA ARG A 62 4.97 -22.75 -16.34
C ARG A 62 4.12 -21.98 -17.35
N LYS A 63 3.26 -21.07 -16.88
CA LYS A 63 2.37 -20.27 -17.73
C LYS A 63 3.16 -19.41 -18.71
N ARG A 64 4.30 -18.86 -18.29
CA ARG A 64 5.18 -18.10 -19.18
C ARG A 64 5.62 -18.93 -20.38
N ARG A 65 6.05 -20.19 -20.19
CA ARG A 65 6.39 -21.08 -21.32
C ARG A 65 5.17 -21.45 -22.17
N GLU A 66 4.02 -21.67 -21.57
CA GLU A 66 2.79 -22.05 -22.28
C GLU A 66 2.24 -20.92 -23.16
N TYR A 67 2.36 -19.67 -22.72
CA TYR A 67 1.82 -18.52 -23.45
C TYR A 67 2.75 -17.98 -24.53
N GLN A 68 4.00 -18.47 -24.61
CA GLN A 68 4.94 -18.10 -25.68
C GLN A 68 4.33 -18.34 -27.06
N GLY A 69 4.33 -17.29 -27.89
CA GLY A 69 3.78 -17.34 -29.24
C GLY A 69 2.25 -17.38 -29.33
N THR A 70 1.54 -17.25 -28.21
CA THR A 70 0.08 -17.09 -28.17
C THR A 70 -0.29 -15.60 -28.09
N ASN A 71 -1.60 -15.31 -28.08
CA ASN A 71 -2.09 -13.96 -27.78
C ASN A 71 -2.28 -13.71 -26.26
N ARG A 72 -1.80 -14.62 -25.41
CA ARG A 72 -1.78 -14.48 -23.96
C ARG A 72 -0.43 -14.03 -23.46
N GLY A 73 -0.46 -13.32 -22.34
CA GLY A 73 0.70 -12.73 -21.70
C GLY A 73 0.69 -13.02 -20.22
N ILE A 74 1.88 -13.13 -19.63
CA ILE A 74 2.05 -13.16 -18.18
C ILE A 74 3.28 -12.32 -17.83
N GLY A 75 3.09 -11.39 -16.90
CA GLY A 75 4.12 -10.44 -16.48
C GLY A 75 4.09 -10.27 -14.98
N LEU A 76 5.16 -9.74 -14.42
CA LEU A 76 5.26 -9.49 -13.00
C LEU A 76 5.93 -8.15 -12.71
N SER A 77 5.77 -7.69 -11.48
CA SER A 77 6.46 -6.52 -10.94
C SER A 77 6.84 -6.75 -9.48
N LEU A 78 8.05 -6.38 -9.09
CA LEU A 78 8.53 -6.37 -7.70
C LEU A 78 8.73 -4.92 -7.22
N PHE A 79 8.19 -4.57 -6.06
CA PHE A 79 8.21 -3.20 -5.56
C PHE A 79 8.20 -3.15 -4.03
N TYR A 80 8.46 -1.95 -3.50
CA TYR A 80 8.40 -1.65 -2.08
C TYR A 80 7.94 -0.21 -1.88
N HIS A 81 7.27 0.05 -0.77
CA HIS A 81 6.58 1.31 -0.49
C HIS A 81 6.85 1.76 0.95
N GLY A 82 7.30 3.00 1.11
CA GLY A 82 7.57 3.57 2.44
C GLY A 82 6.27 4.04 3.10
N SER A 83 6.08 3.70 4.37
CA SER A 83 4.90 4.16 5.13
C SER A 83 5.21 5.42 5.93
N GLY A 84 4.32 6.42 5.87
CA GLY A 84 4.51 7.71 6.54
C GLY A 84 5.07 8.80 5.63
N PHE A 85 5.23 10.00 6.17
CA PHE A 85 5.95 11.06 5.47
C PHE A 85 7.45 10.80 5.44
N THR A 86 8.06 11.02 4.27
CA THR A 86 9.50 10.83 4.05
C THR A 86 10.34 11.74 4.93
N GLY A 87 11.45 11.20 5.45
CA GLY A 87 12.46 11.95 6.18
C GLY A 87 11.92 12.58 7.46
N SER A 88 12.16 13.87 7.66
CA SER A 88 11.72 14.61 8.85
C SER A 88 10.22 14.97 8.87
N GLY A 89 9.45 14.55 7.86
CA GLY A 89 8.05 14.95 7.71
C GLY A 89 7.16 14.58 8.90
N GLU A 90 7.31 13.37 9.46
CA GLU A 90 6.56 12.96 10.66
C GLU A 90 6.96 13.77 11.91
N VAL A 91 8.23 14.16 12.01
CA VAL A 91 8.74 15.00 13.10
C VAL A 91 8.14 16.41 13.01
N HIS A 92 8.11 16.99 11.82
CA HIS A 92 7.55 18.32 11.61
C HIS A 92 6.03 18.37 11.78
N LEU A 93 5.33 17.27 11.45
CA LEU A 93 3.90 17.15 11.69
C LEU A 93 3.54 17.01 13.16
N ALA A 94 4.44 16.46 13.99
CA ALA A 94 4.28 16.34 15.45
C ALA A 94 2.87 15.87 15.86
N SER A 95 2.37 14.84 15.17
CA SER A 95 0.96 14.45 15.27
C SER A 95 0.60 13.99 16.67
N LYS A 96 -0.61 14.32 17.11
CA LYS A 96 -1.14 14.01 18.43
C LYS A 96 -2.41 13.18 18.33
N ALA A 97 -2.59 12.30 19.29
CA ALA A 97 -3.84 11.58 19.51
C ALA A 97 -4.11 11.52 21.00
N ALA A 98 -5.40 11.39 21.36
CA ALA A 98 -5.79 11.27 22.74
C ALA A 98 -6.89 10.23 22.94
N LEU A 99 -6.95 9.71 24.16
CA LEU A 99 -8.03 8.89 24.68
C LEU A 99 -8.65 9.58 25.89
N GLU A 100 -9.98 9.59 25.97
CA GLU A 100 -10.75 10.11 27.09
C GLU A 100 -11.60 8.99 27.69
N THR A 101 -11.57 8.79 29.00
CA THR A 101 -12.53 7.88 29.65
C THR A 101 -13.93 8.49 29.69
N THR A 102 -14.95 7.68 29.43
CA THR A 102 -16.36 8.07 29.47
C THR A 102 -17.13 7.17 30.42
N GLU A 103 -18.40 7.49 30.68
CA GLU A 103 -19.28 6.61 31.46
C GLU A 103 -19.57 5.26 30.78
N ASN A 104 -19.29 5.15 29.48
CA ASN A 104 -19.53 3.93 28.69
C ASN A 104 -18.24 3.17 28.34
N GLY A 105 -17.07 3.74 28.58
CA GLY A 105 -15.80 3.16 28.15
C GLY A 105 -14.75 4.23 27.84
N VAL A 106 -14.23 4.23 26.62
CA VAL A 106 -13.19 5.17 26.16
C VAL A 106 -13.59 5.80 24.84
N ARG A 107 -13.32 7.09 24.69
CA ARG A 107 -13.46 7.85 23.46
C ARG A 107 -12.11 8.15 22.84
N ILE A 108 -11.97 7.80 21.56
CA ILE A 108 -10.82 8.15 20.72
C ILE A 108 -10.98 9.58 20.21
N LEU A 109 -9.94 10.40 20.40
CA LEU A 109 -9.85 11.79 19.94
C LEU A 109 -8.73 11.89 18.90
N VAL A 110 -9.09 11.87 17.61
CA VAL A 110 -8.18 12.03 16.47
C VAL A 110 -8.84 12.85 15.36
N ALA A 111 -8.04 13.61 14.60
CA ALA A 111 -8.49 14.32 13.41
C ALA A 111 -8.51 13.44 12.14
N SER A 112 -8.12 12.16 12.24
CA SER A 112 -8.15 11.22 11.12
C SER A 112 -9.56 11.07 10.55
N VAL A 113 -9.66 11.16 9.22
CA VAL A 113 -10.93 11.14 8.49
C VAL A 113 -11.18 9.74 7.93
N GLU A 114 -12.39 9.23 8.12
CA GLU A 114 -12.86 8.02 7.45
C GLU A 114 -13.32 8.37 6.04
N MET A 115 -12.76 7.71 5.03
CA MET A 115 -13.09 7.85 3.62
C MET A 115 -13.29 6.49 2.92
N GLY A 116 -13.53 5.43 3.71
CA GLY A 116 -13.78 4.06 3.23
C GLY A 116 -12.66 3.08 3.54
N GLN A 117 -11.52 3.55 4.03
CA GLN A 117 -10.35 2.73 4.37
C GLN A 117 -10.48 1.98 5.70
N GLY A 118 -11.53 2.24 6.50
CA GLY A 118 -11.79 1.52 7.74
C GLY A 118 -10.99 2.01 8.95
N THR A 119 -10.55 3.27 8.94
CA THR A 119 -9.81 3.89 10.05
C THR A 119 -10.58 3.85 11.37
N ARG A 120 -11.90 4.04 11.34
CA ARG A 120 -12.72 3.98 12.57
C ARG A 120 -12.65 2.59 13.22
N THR A 121 -12.93 1.56 12.44
CA THR A 121 -12.88 0.17 12.92
C THR A 121 -11.49 -0.21 13.43
N MET A 122 -10.47 0.09 12.64
CA MET A 122 -9.08 -0.24 12.97
C MET A 122 -8.59 0.47 14.23
N HIS A 123 -8.84 1.79 14.39
CA HIS A 123 -8.45 2.50 15.61
C HIS A 123 -9.17 1.95 16.85
N ALA A 124 -10.46 1.63 16.73
CA ALA A 124 -11.20 1.04 17.84
C ALA A 124 -10.66 -0.34 18.23
N GLN A 125 -10.28 -1.19 17.26
CA GLN A 125 -9.62 -2.47 17.53
C GLN A 125 -8.29 -2.29 18.26
N ILE A 126 -7.45 -1.35 17.79
CA ILE A 126 -6.16 -1.06 18.42
C ILE A 126 -6.33 -0.65 19.88
N VAL A 127 -7.25 0.28 20.15
CA VAL A 127 -7.48 0.79 21.50
C VAL A 127 -8.12 -0.27 22.40
N ALA A 128 -9.11 -1.02 21.90
CA ALA A 128 -9.76 -2.08 22.65
C ALA A 128 -8.76 -3.16 23.09
N GLU A 129 -7.90 -3.62 22.17
CA GLU A 129 -6.89 -4.65 22.44
C GLU A 129 -5.80 -4.15 23.39
N ALA A 130 -5.24 -2.95 23.15
CA ALA A 130 -4.18 -2.40 23.98
C ALA A 130 -4.65 -2.11 25.42
N LEU A 131 -5.88 -1.61 25.58
CA LEU A 131 -6.46 -1.29 26.88
C LEU A 131 -7.04 -2.53 27.59
N GLY A 132 -7.40 -3.58 26.84
CA GLY A 132 -8.00 -4.81 27.37
C GLY A 132 -9.50 -4.68 27.67
N ILE A 133 -10.25 -3.96 26.85
CA ILE A 133 -11.70 -3.73 27.00
C ILE A 133 -12.49 -4.26 25.79
N PRO A 134 -13.81 -4.53 25.93
CA PRO A 134 -14.64 -4.88 24.79
C PRO A 134 -14.65 -3.78 23.72
N TYR A 135 -14.69 -4.16 22.45
CA TYR A 135 -14.74 -3.25 21.30
C TYR A 135 -15.92 -2.27 21.39
N GLU A 136 -17.06 -2.72 21.91
CA GLU A 136 -18.29 -1.94 22.05
C GLU A 136 -18.16 -0.80 23.07
N GLN A 137 -17.12 -0.83 23.91
CA GLN A 137 -16.80 0.23 24.87
C GLN A 137 -15.87 1.30 24.27
N VAL A 138 -15.53 1.20 22.98
CA VAL A 138 -14.71 2.20 22.29
C VAL A 138 -15.58 3.07 21.40
N GLU A 139 -15.66 4.34 21.76
CA GLU A 139 -16.30 5.40 20.99
C GLU A 139 -15.24 6.17 20.19
N ILE A 140 -15.64 6.80 19.08
CA ILE A 140 -14.74 7.67 18.29
C ILE A 140 -15.41 9.01 18.10
N ALA A 141 -14.74 10.07 18.54
CA ALA A 141 -15.20 11.43 18.36
C ALA A 141 -15.35 11.79 16.87
N GLN A 142 -16.14 12.83 16.61
CA GLN A 142 -16.11 13.47 15.30
C GLN A 142 -14.75 14.17 15.13
N PRO A 143 -14.10 14.08 13.94
CA PRO A 143 -12.86 14.79 13.67
C PRO A 143 -13.14 16.30 13.49
N ASP A 144 -13.37 16.98 14.61
CA ASP A 144 -13.58 18.43 14.71
C ASP A 144 -12.37 19.06 15.40
N THR A 145 -11.70 19.99 14.72
CA THR A 145 -10.48 20.64 15.22
C THR A 145 -10.70 21.47 16.49
N ALA A 146 -11.95 21.77 16.84
CA ALA A 146 -12.29 22.36 18.14
C ALA A 146 -12.31 21.34 19.29
N GLN A 147 -12.35 20.04 18.99
CA GLN A 147 -12.63 18.96 19.95
C GLN A 147 -11.51 17.91 20.03
N VAL A 148 -10.74 17.71 18.96
CA VAL A 148 -9.72 16.66 18.88
C VAL A 148 -8.33 17.26 18.66
N PRO A 149 -7.27 16.59 19.13
CA PRO A 149 -5.90 17.04 18.85
C PRO A 149 -5.56 16.92 17.36
N ASP A 150 -4.57 17.69 16.93
CA ASP A 150 -4.06 17.65 15.56
C ASP A 150 -3.27 16.34 15.32
N SER A 151 -3.93 15.35 14.72
CA SER A 151 -3.31 14.08 14.32
C SER A 151 -2.62 14.15 12.95
N GLY A 152 -2.53 15.33 12.33
CA GLY A 152 -2.07 15.52 10.97
C GLY A 152 -3.06 15.01 9.91
N PRO A 153 -2.70 15.12 8.61
CA PRO A 153 -3.56 14.74 7.51
C PRO A 153 -3.72 13.22 7.38
N THR A 154 -4.83 12.80 6.78
CA THR A 154 -5.12 11.39 6.45
C THR A 154 -4.57 11.06 5.05
N VAL A 155 -3.26 10.84 4.94
CA VAL A 155 -2.49 10.59 3.70
C VAL A 155 -1.27 9.69 3.98
N ALA A 156 -0.44 9.40 2.97
CA ALA A 156 0.88 8.75 3.11
C ALA A 156 0.86 7.38 3.82
N SER A 157 -0.28 6.68 3.76
CA SER A 157 -0.50 5.38 4.40
C SER A 157 -0.16 5.36 5.90
N ARG A 158 -0.10 6.53 6.53
CA ARG A 158 0.43 6.72 7.89
C ARG A 158 -0.59 6.46 8.98
N THR A 159 -1.88 6.49 8.66
CA THR A 159 -2.96 6.50 9.66
C THR A 159 -2.91 5.27 10.57
N CYS A 160 -2.75 4.07 10.01
CA CYS A 160 -2.57 2.85 10.82
C CYS A 160 -1.24 2.89 11.60
N MET A 161 -0.13 3.09 10.89
CA MET A 161 1.20 2.94 11.46
C MET A 161 1.51 4.00 12.52
N VAL A 162 1.30 5.27 12.19
CA VAL A 162 1.69 6.41 13.03
C VAL A 162 0.59 6.76 14.03
N VAL A 163 -0.61 7.09 13.56
CA VAL A 163 -1.70 7.51 14.46
C VAL A 163 -2.20 6.33 15.31
N GLY A 164 -2.35 5.14 14.72
CA GLY A 164 -2.62 3.92 15.48
C GLY A 164 -1.54 3.59 16.51
N GLY A 165 -0.26 3.81 16.18
CA GLY A 165 0.85 3.65 17.14
C GLY A 165 0.77 4.63 18.33
N ILE A 166 0.40 5.89 18.08
CA ILE A 166 0.17 6.87 19.16
C ILE A 166 -1.02 6.44 20.03
N LEU A 167 -2.10 5.95 19.42
CA LEU A 167 -3.27 5.45 20.15
C LEU A 167 -2.97 4.22 21.01
N GLN A 168 -2.17 3.28 20.52
CA GLN A 168 -1.71 2.14 21.31
C GLN A 168 -0.96 2.62 22.57
N ARG A 169 -0.03 3.56 22.43
CA ARG A 169 0.71 4.13 23.57
C ARG A 169 -0.20 4.90 24.54
N CYS A 170 -1.23 5.60 24.03
CA CYS A 170 -2.24 6.22 24.89
C CYS A 170 -3.01 5.17 25.70
N ALA A 171 -3.40 4.06 25.07
CA ALA A 171 -4.15 2.99 25.70
C ALA A 171 -3.32 2.27 26.76
N GLU A 172 -2.05 1.99 26.49
CA GLU A 172 -1.11 1.38 27.44
C GLU A 172 -0.93 2.26 28.69
N GLU A 173 -0.70 3.56 28.52
CA GLU A 173 -0.61 4.49 29.66
C GLU A 173 -1.94 4.64 30.39
N MET A 174 -3.06 4.71 29.67
CA MET A 174 -4.38 4.78 30.29
C MET A 174 -4.62 3.54 31.16
N ARG A 175 -4.28 2.34 30.68
CA ARG A 175 -4.38 1.09 31.43
C ARG A 175 -3.61 1.15 32.75
N GLU A 176 -2.38 1.68 32.73
CA GLU A 176 -1.57 1.87 33.93
C GLU A 176 -2.22 2.83 34.93
N ARG A 177 -2.74 3.96 34.45
CA ARG A 177 -3.39 4.99 35.29
C ARG A 177 -4.74 4.54 35.87
N LEU A 178 -5.47 3.71 35.12
CA LEU A 178 -6.73 3.11 35.57
C LEU A 178 -6.52 2.09 36.70
N GLY A 179 -5.36 1.42 36.72
CA GLY A 179 -5.08 0.35 37.67
C GLY A 179 -6.06 -0.81 37.49
N THR A 180 -6.92 -1.03 38.49
CA THR A 180 -7.94 -2.08 38.46
C THR A 180 -9.32 -1.60 38.04
N LEU A 181 -9.52 -0.29 37.86
CA LEU A 181 -10.83 0.28 37.51
C LEU A 181 -11.06 0.14 36.00
N SER A 182 -12.30 -0.14 35.61
CA SER A 182 -12.71 0.09 34.22
C SER A 182 -12.73 1.59 33.90
N PRO A 183 -12.63 2.00 32.61
CA PRO A 183 -12.78 3.39 32.21
C PRO A 183 -14.06 4.06 32.73
N ALA A 184 -15.18 3.33 32.71
CA ALA A 184 -16.47 3.79 33.22
C ALA A 184 -16.50 3.97 34.75
N GLU A 185 -15.88 3.07 35.51
CA GLU A 185 -15.75 3.20 36.97
C GLU A 185 -14.84 4.36 37.35
N TYR A 186 -13.73 4.53 36.64
CA TYR A 186 -12.82 5.64 36.84
C TYR A 186 -13.53 6.96 36.61
N THR A 187 -14.23 7.11 35.48
CA THR A 187 -14.97 8.33 35.14
C THR A 187 -16.00 8.69 36.21
N ARG A 188 -16.77 7.72 36.69
CA ARG A 188 -17.78 7.94 37.74
C ARG A 188 -17.17 8.31 39.10
N THR A 189 -15.97 7.84 39.40
CA THR A 189 -15.33 8.02 40.72
C THR A 189 -14.46 9.28 40.77
N HIS A 190 -13.76 9.59 39.67
CA HIS A 190 -12.70 10.60 39.61
C HIS A 190 -12.95 11.69 38.55
N GLY A 191 -13.98 11.56 37.72
CA GLY A 191 -14.15 12.36 36.51
C GLY A 191 -13.36 11.80 35.32
N PRO A 192 -13.50 12.41 34.13
CA PRO A 192 -12.85 11.92 32.92
C PRO A 192 -11.32 12.04 33.01
N LEU A 193 -10.63 10.95 32.66
CA LEU A 193 -9.20 10.91 32.45
C LEU A 193 -8.90 11.09 30.97
N VAL A 194 -8.08 12.07 30.63
CA VAL A 194 -7.56 12.26 29.27
C VAL A 194 -6.08 11.90 29.23
N VAL A 195 -5.71 11.02 28.31
CA VAL A 195 -4.33 10.68 27.98
C VAL A 195 -4.05 11.18 26.57
N THR A 196 -3.05 12.04 26.41
CA THR A 196 -2.61 12.58 25.11
C THR A 196 -1.16 12.23 24.89
N ARG A 197 -0.84 11.69 23.71
CA ARG A 197 0.53 11.43 23.26
C ARG A 197 0.79 12.15 21.94
N GLU A 198 2.06 12.44 21.70
CA GLU A 198 2.59 12.98 20.47
C GLU A 198 3.38 11.89 19.73
N TYR A 199 3.59 12.07 18.44
CA TYR A 199 4.55 11.29 17.67
C TYR A 199 5.93 11.40 18.30
N GLU A 200 6.57 10.25 18.50
CA GLU A 200 7.94 10.16 18.98
C GLU A 200 8.77 9.51 17.88
N LYS A 201 9.75 10.26 17.36
CA LYS A 201 10.67 9.73 16.35
C LYS A 201 11.48 8.59 16.98
N PRO A 202 11.51 7.39 16.38
CA PRO A 202 12.41 6.33 16.81
C PRO A 202 13.87 6.80 16.82
N GLN A 203 14.63 6.38 17.84
CA GLN A 203 16.01 6.85 18.04
C GLN A 203 16.95 6.35 16.94
N GLU A 204 16.63 5.20 16.36
CA GLU A 204 17.41 4.52 15.33
C GLU A 204 17.31 5.20 13.96
N ILE A 205 16.24 5.97 13.72
CA ILE A 205 15.98 6.63 12.44
C ILE A 205 16.75 7.95 12.38
N SER A 206 17.64 8.08 11.40
CA SER A 206 18.42 9.31 11.16
C SER A 206 18.25 9.80 9.73
N TRP A 207 17.90 11.07 9.55
CA TRP A 207 17.70 11.69 8.25
C TRP A 207 18.36 13.07 8.16
N ASP A 208 18.99 13.36 7.03
CA ASP A 208 19.55 14.67 6.67
C ASP A 208 18.72 15.32 5.56
N ASP A 209 17.97 16.37 5.89
CA ASP A 209 17.11 17.11 4.96
C ASP A 209 17.89 17.94 3.93
N THR A 210 19.18 18.22 4.16
CA THR A 210 20.02 18.99 3.23
C THR A 210 20.59 18.07 2.15
N GLU A 211 21.06 16.89 2.55
CA GLU A 211 21.64 15.91 1.64
C GLU A 211 20.63 14.89 1.09
N TYR A 212 19.41 14.85 1.65
CA TYR A 212 18.41 13.81 1.38
C TYR A 212 18.96 12.40 1.59
N ARG A 213 19.68 12.21 2.71
CA ARG A 213 20.37 10.96 3.06
C ARG A 213 19.96 10.43 4.43
N GLY A 214 20.00 9.10 4.55
CA GLY A 214 19.65 8.36 5.75
C GLY A 214 18.34 7.58 5.60
N ASP A 215 17.69 7.35 6.73
CA ASP A 215 16.47 6.58 6.89
C ASP A 215 15.25 7.40 6.46
N ALA A 216 14.82 7.18 5.22
CA ALA A 216 13.71 7.89 4.61
C ALA A 216 12.35 7.52 5.21
N TYR A 217 12.19 6.27 5.68
CA TYR A 217 10.96 5.79 6.29
C TYR A 217 11.26 4.87 7.47
N ALA A 218 10.34 4.81 8.43
CA ALA A 218 10.45 3.87 9.55
C ALA A 218 10.30 2.41 9.11
N ALA A 219 9.35 2.15 8.21
CA ALA A 219 9.10 0.82 7.67
C ALA A 219 8.77 0.88 6.18
N TYR A 220 9.14 -0.19 5.48
CA TYR A 220 8.74 -0.45 4.11
C TYR A 220 7.81 -1.67 4.07
N GLY A 221 6.71 -1.55 3.33
CA GLY A 221 5.97 -2.71 2.83
C GLY A 221 6.57 -3.20 1.52
N TRP A 222 6.39 -4.49 1.22
CA TRP A 222 6.91 -5.14 0.02
C TRP A 222 5.78 -5.75 -0.78
N GLY A 223 5.88 -5.71 -2.11
CA GLY A 223 4.84 -6.25 -2.98
C GLY A 223 5.40 -6.90 -4.23
N CYS A 224 4.75 -7.98 -4.66
CA CYS A 224 4.92 -8.55 -5.99
C CYS A 224 3.55 -8.80 -6.62
N ASN A 225 3.35 -8.28 -7.83
CA ASN A 225 2.19 -8.62 -8.64
C ASN A 225 2.59 -9.56 -9.77
N VAL A 226 1.72 -10.52 -10.09
CA VAL A 226 1.78 -11.31 -11.33
C VAL A 226 0.45 -11.13 -12.04
N ALA A 227 0.49 -10.64 -13.28
CA ALA A 227 -0.68 -10.35 -14.08
C ALA A 227 -0.72 -11.23 -15.33
N GLU A 228 -1.91 -11.74 -15.64
CA GLU A 228 -2.20 -12.47 -16.87
C GLU A 228 -3.15 -11.67 -17.75
N VAL A 229 -2.86 -11.65 -19.05
CA VAL A 229 -3.67 -10.93 -20.04
C VAL A 229 -3.93 -11.80 -21.26
N GLU A 230 -5.02 -11.50 -21.95
CA GLU A 230 -5.25 -11.92 -23.33
C GLU A 230 -5.44 -10.68 -24.20
N VAL A 231 -4.77 -10.65 -25.36
CA VAL A 231 -4.88 -9.53 -26.29
C VAL A 231 -5.66 -9.98 -27.51
N ASP A 232 -6.67 -9.22 -27.92
CA ASP A 232 -7.36 -9.45 -29.18
C ASP A 232 -6.44 -9.04 -30.35
N PRO A 233 -6.12 -9.95 -31.29
CA PRO A 233 -5.17 -9.67 -32.36
C PRO A 233 -5.68 -8.71 -33.44
N VAL A 234 -7.00 -8.45 -33.46
CA VAL A 234 -7.69 -7.57 -34.41
C VAL A 234 -7.94 -6.20 -33.79
N THR A 235 -8.52 -6.16 -32.59
CA THR A 235 -8.89 -4.90 -31.93
C THR A 235 -7.78 -4.32 -31.06
N TYR A 236 -6.79 -5.12 -30.65
CA TYR A 236 -5.79 -4.78 -29.63
C TYR A 236 -6.36 -4.51 -28.24
N GLU A 237 -7.61 -4.89 -28.00
CA GLU A 237 -8.18 -4.86 -26.66
C GLU A 237 -7.43 -5.83 -25.75
N VAL A 238 -6.99 -5.32 -24.60
CA VAL A 238 -6.31 -6.11 -23.57
C VAL A 238 -7.34 -6.51 -22.52
N ARG A 239 -7.58 -7.81 -22.39
CA ARG A 239 -8.41 -8.36 -21.33
C ARG A 239 -7.51 -8.85 -20.19
N PRO A 240 -7.50 -8.19 -19.02
CA PRO A 240 -6.83 -8.74 -17.85
C PRO A 240 -7.63 -9.95 -17.36
N LEU A 241 -6.96 -11.09 -17.20
CA LEU A 241 -7.59 -12.34 -16.79
C LEU A 241 -7.50 -12.54 -15.28
N GLN A 242 -6.29 -12.36 -14.74
CA GLN A 242 -5.98 -12.58 -13.34
C GLN A 242 -4.86 -11.66 -12.89
N VAL A 243 -4.92 -11.21 -11.63
CA VAL A 243 -3.81 -10.57 -10.92
C VAL A 243 -3.62 -11.28 -9.58
N VAL A 244 -2.44 -11.86 -9.38
CA VAL A 244 -1.98 -12.30 -8.06
C VAL A 244 -1.24 -11.13 -7.41
N ALA A 245 -1.61 -10.76 -6.20
CA ALA A 245 -1.03 -9.66 -5.43
C ALA A 245 -0.48 -10.21 -4.10
N ALA A 246 0.83 -10.45 -4.02
CA ALA A 246 1.49 -10.84 -2.78
C ALA A 246 2.11 -9.63 -2.11
N LEU A 247 1.58 -9.25 -0.94
CA LEU A 247 1.98 -8.04 -0.23
C LEU A 247 2.35 -8.37 1.22
N GLU A 248 3.52 -7.91 1.64
CA GLU A 248 3.94 -7.90 3.04
C GLU A 248 3.60 -6.54 3.67
N ILE A 249 2.78 -6.57 4.73
CA ILE A 249 2.11 -5.37 5.28
C ILE A 249 2.30 -5.19 6.80
N GLY A 250 3.29 -5.86 7.38
CA GLY A 250 3.46 -6.01 8.80
C GLY A 250 2.34 -6.85 9.40
N LYS A 251 1.87 -6.48 10.59
CA LYS A 251 0.68 -7.07 11.19
C LYS A 251 -0.61 -6.56 10.54
N ALA A 252 -1.47 -7.46 10.08
CA ALA A 252 -2.83 -7.13 9.67
C ALA A 252 -3.71 -6.88 10.91
N ILE A 253 -4.04 -5.61 11.17
CA ILE A 253 -4.98 -5.26 12.26
C ILE A 253 -6.37 -5.83 11.98
N HIS A 254 -6.84 -5.68 10.74
CA HIS A 254 -8.11 -6.23 10.30
C HIS A 254 -7.94 -6.95 8.95
N PRO A 255 -7.75 -8.29 8.95
CA PRO A 255 -7.42 -9.06 7.74
C PRO A 255 -8.35 -8.79 6.55
N SER A 256 -9.67 -8.79 6.74
CA SER A 256 -10.62 -8.57 5.62
C SER A 256 -10.57 -7.15 5.04
N MET A 257 -10.31 -6.12 5.86
CA MET A 257 -10.19 -4.75 5.36
C MET A 257 -8.86 -4.55 4.62
N VAL A 258 -7.80 -5.23 5.08
CA VAL A 258 -6.52 -5.27 4.36
C VAL A 258 -6.71 -5.87 2.97
N VAL A 259 -7.39 -7.02 2.86
CA VAL A 259 -7.69 -7.63 1.54
C VAL A 259 -8.49 -6.66 0.66
N GLY A 260 -9.56 -6.06 1.19
CA GLY A 260 -10.35 -5.08 0.43
C GLY A 260 -9.55 -3.84 -0.02
N GLN A 261 -8.59 -3.38 0.78
CA GLN A 261 -7.67 -2.31 0.36
C GLN A 261 -6.74 -2.75 -0.76
N ILE A 262 -6.20 -3.97 -0.67
CA ILE A 262 -5.32 -4.52 -1.71
C ILE A 262 -6.10 -4.69 -3.02
N GLU A 263 -7.32 -5.21 -2.98
CA GLU A 263 -8.20 -5.33 -4.15
C GLU A 263 -8.51 -3.95 -4.75
N GLY A 264 -8.89 -2.97 -3.91
CA GLY A 264 -9.21 -1.62 -4.35
C GLY A 264 -8.05 -0.90 -5.03
N GLY A 265 -6.87 -0.89 -4.40
CA GLY A 265 -5.68 -0.29 -4.99
C GLY A 265 -5.16 -1.08 -6.20
N THR A 266 -5.31 -2.41 -6.21
CA THR A 266 -5.00 -3.22 -7.40
C THR A 266 -5.91 -2.82 -8.57
N ALA A 267 -7.21 -2.66 -8.35
CA ALA A 267 -8.16 -2.24 -9.38
C ALA A 267 -7.84 -0.83 -9.92
N GLN A 268 -7.44 0.11 -9.04
CA GLN A 268 -6.93 1.42 -9.48
C GLN A 268 -5.68 1.28 -10.34
N GLY A 269 -4.76 0.39 -9.99
CA GLY A 269 -3.56 0.11 -10.77
C GLY A 269 -3.89 -0.49 -12.15
N VAL A 270 -4.91 -1.36 -12.24
CA VAL A 270 -5.44 -1.87 -13.52
C VAL A 270 -6.01 -0.72 -14.35
N GLY A 271 -6.81 0.16 -13.76
CA GLY A 271 -7.37 1.32 -14.43
C GLY A 271 -6.31 2.26 -14.98
N TRP A 272 -5.32 2.59 -14.16
CA TRP A 272 -4.16 3.38 -14.59
C TRP A 272 -3.40 2.73 -15.76
N ALA A 273 -3.31 1.40 -15.75
CA ALA A 273 -2.61 0.65 -16.79
C ALA A 273 -3.35 0.57 -18.11
N LEU A 274 -4.68 0.46 -18.12
CA LEU A 274 -5.46 0.05 -19.30
C LEU A 274 -6.57 1.03 -19.72
N ASN A 275 -7.11 1.86 -18.81
CA ASN A 275 -8.35 2.61 -19.05
C ASN A 275 -8.16 4.13 -18.88
N GLU A 276 -7.57 4.56 -17.78
CA GLU A 276 -7.62 5.93 -17.28
C GLU A 276 -6.67 6.86 -18.05
N HIS A 277 -7.21 7.52 -19.08
CA HIS A 277 -6.48 8.45 -19.94
C HIS A 277 -6.85 9.90 -19.62
N VAL A 278 -5.95 10.64 -18.98
CA VAL A 278 -6.12 12.09 -18.80
C VAL A 278 -5.71 12.83 -20.08
N VAL A 279 -6.62 13.57 -20.69
CA VAL A 279 -6.35 14.40 -21.87
C VAL A 279 -6.27 15.86 -21.47
N MET A 280 -5.10 16.47 -21.58
CA MET A 280 -4.91 17.90 -21.32
C MET A 280 -5.08 18.73 -22.60
N ARG A 281 -5.86 19.81 -22.52
CA ARG A 281 -6.04 20.79 -23.59
C ARG A 281 -6.18 22.18 -22.99
N ASP A 282 -5.42 23.16 -23.51
CA ASP A 282 -5.48 24.56 -23.09
C ASP A 282 -5.36 24.76 -21.57
N GLY A 283 -4.54 23.92 -20.90
CA GLY A 283 -4.30 23.98 -19.45
C GLY A 283 -5.36 23.30 -18.58
N GLY A 284 -6.39 22.68 -19.17
CA GLY A 284 -7.41 21.92 -18.45
C GLY A 284 -7.56 20.47 -18.92
N MET A 285 -8.24 19.65 -18.13
CA MET A 285 -8.60 18.29 -18.53
C MET A 285 -9.79 18.35 -19.51
N ALA A 286 -9.54 17.97 -20.76
CA ALA A 286 -10.51 18.00 -21.85
C ALA A 286 -11.61 16.94 -21.69
N ASN A 287 -11.31 15.85 -20.98
CA ASN A 287 -12.22 14.73 -20.76
C ASN A 287 -12.62 14.58 -19.28
N ALA A 288 -12.95 15.68 -18.61
CA ALA A 288 -13.27 15.70 -17.17
C ALA A 288 -14.69 15.19 -16.82
N GLN A 289 -15.26 14.25 -17.59
CA GLN A 289 -16.59 13.67 -17.34
C GLN A 289 -16.50 12.14 -17.39
N LEU A 290 -17.28 11.44 -16.57
CA LEU A 290 -17.28 9.96 -16.57
C LEU A 290 -17.67 9.34 -17.92
N THR A 291 -18.30 10.10 -18.82
CA THR A 291 -18.61 9.67 -20.18
C THR A 291 -17.39 9.61 -21.10
N ASN A 292 -16.31 10.32 -20.77
CA ASN A 292 -15.09 10.39 -21.58
C ASN A 292 -13.78 10.23 -20.79
N TYR A 293 -13.87 10.02 -19.47
CA TYR A 293 -12.83 9.46 -18.61
C TYR A 293 -13.36 8.19 -17.97
N THR A 294 -12.86 7.05 -18.43
CA THR A 294 -13.36 5.74 -18.02
C THR A 294 -12.51 5.21 -16.87
N ILE A 295 -13.14 5.03 -15.71
CA ILE A 295 -12.61 4.21 -14.62
C ILE A 295 -12.97 2.73 -14.84
N PRO A 296 -12.21 1.77 -14.30
CA PRO A 296 -12.54 0.35 -14.39
C PRO A 296 -13.95 0.03 -13.89
N THR A 297 -14.66 -0.79 -14.65
CA THR A 297 -15.92 -1.40 -14.25
C THR A 297 -15.69 -2.85 -13.79
N THR A 298 -16.76 -3.53 -13.36
CA THR A 298 -16.70 -4.97 -13.03
C THR A 298 -16.31 -5.85 -14.22
N MET A 299 -16.43 -5.35 -15.46
CA MET A 299 -15.99 -6.06 -16.66
C MET A 299 -14.51 -5.85 -16.98
N ASP A 300 -13.92 -4.76 -16.48
CA ASP A 300 -12.51 -4.41 -16.68
C ASP A 300 -11.61 -4.96 -15.55
N THR A 301 -12.22 -5.32 -14.42
CA THR A 301 -11.51 -5.78 -13.22
C THR A 301 -11.26 -7.30 -13.33
N PRO A 302 -10.00 -7.76 -13.31
CA PRO A 302 -9.67 -9.18 -13.38
C PRO A 302 -10.03 -9.92 -12.09
N HIS A 303 -9.98 -11.25 -12.14
CA HIS A 303 -9.95 -12.04 -10.91
C HIS A 303 -8.69 -11.69 -10.11
N MET A 304 -8.84 -11.40 -8.81
CA MET A 304 -7.73 -11.02 -7.95
C MET A 304 -7.51 -12.08 -6.87
N GLU A 305 -6.25 -12.50 -6.72
CA GLU A 305 -5.82 -13.40 -5.64
C GLU A 305 -4.86 -12.63 -4.74
N VAL A 306 -5.28 -12.36 -3.51
CA VAL A 306 -4.49 -11.59 -2.54
C VAL A 306 -3.78 -12.52 -1.58
N LEU A 307 -2.45 -12.43 -1.54
CA LEU A 307 -1.61 -13.12 -0.58
C LEU A 307 -1.07 -12.10 0.43
N VAL A 308 -1.60 -12.13 1.66
CA VAL A 308 -1.12 -11.26 2.74
C VAL A 308 0.00 -11.98 3.47
N LEU A 309 1.19 -11.39 3.46
CA LEU A 309 2.34 -11.82 4.24
C LEU A 309 2.48 -10.88 5.44
N GLU A 310 2.77 -11.43 6.62
CA GLU A 310 3.00 -10.62 7.82
C GLU A 310 4.48 -10.71 8.24
N ASN A 311 5.18 -9.58 8.22
CA ASN A 311 6.50 -9.43 8.85
C ASN A 311 6.49 -8.19 9.77
N PRO A 312 6.12 -8.36 11.05
CA PRO A 312 5.86 -7.24 11.95
C PRO A 312 7.05 -6.28 12.08
N THR A 313 6.76 -4.98 12.05
CA THR A 313 7.74 -3.92 12.28
C THR A 313 7.80 -3.49 13.76
N GLY A 314 8.84 -2.77 14.16
CA GLY A 314 8.95 -2.18 15.50
C GLY A 314 8.17 -0.86 15.68
N TYR A 315 7.65 -0.26 14.61
CA TYR A 315 7.23 1.15 14.63
C TYR A 315 5.72 1.39 14.63
N GLY A 316 4.92 0.46 14.11
CA GLY A 316 3.46 0.56 14.07
C GLY A 316 2.78 -0.26 15.16
N PRO A 317 1.45 -0.07 15.36
CA PRO A 317 0.72 -0.74 16.41
C PRO A 317 0.72 -2.25 16.18
N PHE A 318 1.09 -3.02 17.21
CA PHE A 318 1.31 -4.47 17.15
C PHE A 318 2.20 -4.95 15.98
N GLY A 319 3.02 -4.04 15.44
CA GLY A 319 3.88 -4.25 14.28
C GLY A 319 3.22 -4.11 12.91
N ALA A 320 2.10 -3.41 12.81
CA ALA A 320 1.47 -3.06 11.53
C ALA A 320 2.30 -2.06 10.70
N LYS A 321 2.24 -2.18 9.37
CA LYS A 321 2.77 -1.19 8.42
C LYS A 321 1.61 -0.49 7.68
N GLY A 322 1.90 0.53 6.89
CA GLY A 322 0.92 1.18 6.01
C GLY A 322 0.64 0.33 4.76
N VAL A 323 -0.65 0.21 4.39
CA VAL A 323 -1.10 -0.56 3.21
C VAL A 323 -1.94 0.26 2.23
N GLY A 324 -2.22 1.54 2.54
CA GLY A 324 -3.21 2.32 1.79
C GLY A 324 -2.85 2.55 0.32
N GLU A 325 -1.60 2.94 0.04
CA GLU A 325 -1.15 3.32 -1.30
C GLU A 325 -0.43 2.18 -2.02
N MET A 326 0.33 1.36 -1.30
CA MET A 326 1.16 0.29 -1.87
C MET A 326 0.47 -0.60 -2.93
N PRO A 327 -0.81 -0.99 -2.83
CA PRO A 327 -1.42 -1.89 -3.81
C PRO A 327 -1.56 -1.31 -5.24
N ILE A 328 -1.46 0.01 -5.42
CA ILE A 328 -1.52 0.64 -6.76
C ILE A 328 -0.19 0.56 -7.53
N ASP A 329 0.92 0.32 -6.82
CA ASP A 329 2.29 0.48 -7.34
C ASP A 329 2.66 -0.55 -8.43
N GLY A 330 2.26 -1.80 -8.24
CA GLY A 330 2.68 -2.95 -9.07
C GLY A 330 1.76 -3.39 -10.22
N PRO A 331 0.42 -3.24 -10.19
CA PRO A 331 -0.43 -3.80 -11.24
C PRO A 331 -0.09 -3.28 -12.65
N ALA A 332 0.17 -1.98 -12.79
CA ALA A 332 0.48 -1.38 -14.08
C ALA A 332 1.74 -1.93 -14.75
N PRO A 333 2.92 -1.97 -14.09
CA PRO A 333 4.09 -2.61 -14.69
C PRO A 333 3.89 -4.11 -14.94
N ALA A 334 3.21 -4.84 -14.05
CA ALA A 334 2.95 -6.27 -14.26
C ALA A 334 2.10 -6.53 -15.52
N LEU A 335 1.05 -5.73 -15.74
CA LEU A 335 0.20 -5.79 -16.93
C LEU A 335 0.95 -5.43 -18.21
N VAL A 336 1.77 -4.37 -18.20
CA VAL A 336 2.58 -3.98 -19.36
C VAL A 336 3.61 -5.06 -19.70
N ASN A 337 4.24 -5.66 -18.69
CA ASN A 337 5.15 -6.80 -18.88
C ASN A 337 4.41 -8.03 -19.43
N ALA A 338 3.14 -8.23 -19.06
CA ALA A 338 2.31 -9.29 -19.61
C ALA A 338 1.97 -9.03 -21.09
N ILE A 339 1.59 -7.81 -21.46
CA ILE A 339 1.37 -7.40 -22.86
C ILE A 339 2.64 -7.59 -23.68
N ARG A 340 3.80 -7.24 -23.11
CA ARG A 340 5.11 -7.47 -23.73
C ARG A 340 5.38 -8.95 -23.98
N HIS A 341 5.09 -9.81 -23.00
CA HIS A 341 5.18 -11.26 -23.15
C HIS A 341 4.25 -11.81 -24.25
N ALA A 342 3.09 -11.19 -24.47
CA ALA A 342 2.19 -11.48 -25.60
C ALA A 342 2.70 -10.95 -26.96
N GLY A 343 3.90 -10.36 -27.00
CA GLY A 343 4.57 -9.93 -28.23
C GLY A 343 4.33 -8.47 -28.63
N LEU A 344 3.80 -7.63 -27.74
CA LEU A 344 3.47 -6.23 -28.02
C LEU A 344 4.27 -5.28 -27.11
N ASP A 345 5.13 -4.44 -27.70
CA ASP A 345 5.97 -3.50 -26.93
C ASP A 345 5.24 -2.17 -26.65
N VAL A 346 4.57 -2.07 -25.50
CA VAL A 346 3.94 -0.82 -25.06
C VAL A 346 4.88 -0.05 -24.11
N ARG A 347 5.03 1.26 -24.34
CA ARG A 347 5.93 2.13 -23.56
C ARG A 347 5.22 3.19 -22.72
N ASP A 348 3.97 3.47 -23.07
CA ASP A 348 3.15 4.51 -22.44
C ASP A 348 1.82 3.92 -22.00
N ILE A 349 1.38 4.28 -20.80
CA ILE A 349 0.08 3.91 -20.24
C ILE A 349 -0.89 5.10 -20.24
N PRO A 350 -2.22 4.87 -20.34
CA PRO A 350 -2.86 3.56 -20.42
C PRO A 350 -2.59 2.86 -21.76
N ALA A 351 -2.45 1.53 -21.74
CA ALA A 351 -2.21 0.66 -22.87
C ALA A 351 -3.54 0.41 -23.64
N ILE A 352 -4.15 1.49 -24.10
CA ILE A 352 -5.38 1.46 -24.88
C ILE A 352 -5.14 0.89 -26.28
N PRO A 353 -6.16 0.30 -26.92
CA PRO A 353 -6.07 -0.28 -28.27
C PRO A 353 -5.31 0.57 -29.30
N GLU A 354 -5.60 1.87 -29.35
CA GLU A 354 -5.00 2.81 -30.29
C GLU A 354 -3.48 2.89 -30.12
N ARG A 355 -3.00 2.97 -28.87
CA ARG A 355 -1.56 3.05 -28.57
C ARG A 355 -0.85 1.74 -28.83
N ILE A 356 -1.50 0.61 -28.54
CA ILE A 356 -0.95 -0.72 -28.84
C ILE A 356 -0.81 -0.90 -30.36
N MET A 357 -1.83 -0.51 -31.13
CA MET A 357 -1.79 -0.53 -32.58
C MET A 357 -0.64 0.33 -33.14
N GLU A 358 -0.51 1.57 -32.66
CA GLU A 358 0.56 2.50 -33.06
C GLU A 358 1.95 1.93 -32.77
N ALA A 359 2.16 1.39 -31.56
CA ALA A 359 3.44 0.79 -31.16
C ALA A 359 3.83 -0.41 -32.04
N ARG A 360 2.86 -1.24 -32.43
CA ARG A 360 3.08 -2.37 -33.34
C ARG A 360 3.45 -1.89 -34.75
N CYS A 361 2.78 -0.86 -35.25
CA CYS A 361 3.08 -0.28 -36.56
C CYS A 361 4.48 0.34 -36.63
N ALA A 362 4.95 0.98 -35.56
CA ALA A 362 6.29 1.57 -35.49
C ALA A 362 7.44 0.55 -35.38
N SER A 363 7.13 -0.70 -35.01
CA SER A 363 8.11 -1.79 -34.84
C SER A 363 8.30 -2.64 -36.11
N ARG A 364 7.53 -2.38 -37.17
CA ARG A 364 7.67 -2.97 -38.51
C ARG A 364 8.48 -2.04 -39.40
#